data_AF-T1B5G8-F1
#
_entry.id   AF-T1B5G8-F1
#
_cell.length_a   1.000
_cell.length_b   1.000
_cell.length_c   1.000
_cell.angle_alpha   90.00
_cell.angle_beta   90.00
_cell.angle_gamma   90.00
#
_symmetry.space_group_name_H-M   'P 1'
#
loop_
_entity.id
_entity.type
_entity.pdbx_description
1 polymer ?
#
loop_
_entity_poly.entity_id
_entity_poly.type
_entity_poly.pdbx_seq_one_letter_code
_entity_poly.pdbx_strand_id
1 'polypeptide(L)'
;MARDAATLAEAFERHLTFDQRLTLAKASDRDRFEALAAAIREWIAPGWLATDEAYEAQRPKRVYYLSMEYLLGRSLESHLVNLRI
;
A
#
# COMPACT_ATOMS: atom_id res chain seq x y z
N MET A 1 4.56 9.23 12.33
CA MET A 1 5.43 8.04 12.45
C MET A 1 6.46 8.12 11.35
N ALA A 2 7.75 7.90 11.65
CA ALA A 2 8.76 7.79 10.61
C ALA A 2 8.45 6.55 9.77
N ARG A 3 8.50 6.69 8.44
CA ARG A 3 8.36 5.56 7.50
C ARG A 3 9.75 5.02 7.27
N ASP A 4 10.05 3.86 7.85
CA ASP A 4 11.34 3.20 7.73
C ASP A 4 11.15 1.68 7.59
N ALA A 5 12.24 0.97 7.30
CA ALA A 5 12.19 -0.47 7.12
C ALA A 5 11.76 -1.22 8.39
N ALA A 6 12.06 -0.68 9.58
CA ALA A 6 11.73 -1.31 10.85
C ALA A 6 10.21 -1.28 11.13
N THR A 7 9.60 -0.11 10.98
CA THR A 7 8.15 0.07 11.10
C THR A 7 7.38 -0.69 10.02
N LEU A 8 7.95 -0.87 8.82
CA LEU A 8 7.36 -1.71 7.78
C LEU A 8 7.38 -3.19 8.17
N ALA A 9 8.48 -3.67 8.78
CA ALA A 9 8.57 -5.04 9.28
C ALA A 9 7.52 -5.30 10.38
N GLU A 10 7.31 -4.35 11.30
CA GLU A 10 6.26 -4.44 12.32
C GLU A 10 4.86 -4.51 11.70
N ALA A 11 4.57 -3.67 10.69
CA ALA A 11 3.30 -3.69 9.98
C ALA A 11 3.10 -5.01 9.21
N PHE A 12 4.16 -5.52 8.59
CA PHE A 12 4.16 -6.82 7.92
C PHE A 12 3.83 -7.95 8.90
N GLU A 13 4.51 -8.03 10.05
CA GLU A 13 4.26 -9.06 11.07
C GLU A 13 2.84 -8.97 11.63
N ARG A 14 2.33 -7.73 11.80
CA ARG A 14 0.94 -7.48 12.19
C ARG A 14 -0.03 -8.09 11.18
N HIS A 15 0.10 -7.78 9.88
CA HIS A 15 -0.78 -8.34 8.85
C HIS A 15 -0.66 -9.86 8.73
N LEU A 16 0.55 -10.41 8.87
CA LEU A 16 0.75 -11.86 8.85
C LEU A 16 0.03 -12.56 10.03
N THR A 17 0.07 -11.94 11.20
CA THR A 17 -0.51 -12.50 12.43
C THR A 17 -2.02 -12.30 12.49
N PHE A 18 -2.53 -11.10 12.24
CA PHE A 18 -3.93 -10.77 12.48
C PHE A 18 -4.84 -11.10 11.30
N ASP A 19 -4.36 -10.88 10.06
CA ASP A 19 -5.19 -11.13 8.88
C ASP A 19 -5.06 -12.60 8.45
N GLN A 20 -3.83 -13.10 8.39
CA GLN A 20 -3.55 -14.44 7.86
C GLN A 20 -3.49 -15.52 8.95
N ARG A 21 -3.33 -15.14 10.23
CA ARG A 21 -3.24 -16.07 11.37
C ARG A 21 -2.09 -17.07 11.24
N LEU A 22 -1.00 -16.62 10.62
CA LEU A 22 0.21 -17.40 10.39
C LEU A 22 1.39 -16.81 11.16
N THR A 23 2.32 -17.69 11.55
CA THR A 23 3.65 -17.26 11.98
C THR A 23 4.57 -17.19 10.77
N LEU A 24 5.64 -16.38 10.85
CA LEU A 24 6.62 -16.25 9.76
C LEU A 24 7.20 -17.59 9.29
N ALA A 25 7.40 -18.52 10.23
CA ALA A 25 7.92 -19.86 9.95
C ALA A 25 6.95 -20.74 9.14
N LYS A 26 5.63 -20.48 9.23
CA LYS A 26 4.59 -21.24 8.54
C LYS A 26 4.06 -20.54 7.28
N ALA A 27 4.39 -19.27 7.10
CA ALA A 27 3.95 -18.46 5.97
C ALA A 27 4.66 -18.87 4.68
N SER A 28 3.87 -19.14 3.64
CA SER A 28 4.37 -19.33 2.27
C SER A 28 4.87 -18.00 1.67
N ASP A 29 5.56 -18.05 0.54
CA ASP A 29 5.98 -16.83 -0.17
C ASP A 29 4.78 -15.98 -0.60
N ARG A 30 3.64 -16.62 -0.89
CA ARG A 30 2.41 -15.91 -1.23
C ARG A 30 1.83 -15.17 -0.03
N ASP A 31 1.79 -15.81 1.13
CA ASP A 31 1.34 -15.23 2.40
C ASP A 31 2.19 -14.01 2.76
N ARG A 32 3.52 -14.16 2.64
CA ARG A 32 4.48 -13.06 2.85
C ARG A 32 4.24 -11.91 1.87
N PHE A 33 4.05 -12.20 0.59
CA PHE A 33 3.75 -11.18 -0.40
C PHE A 33 2.46 -10.41 -0.05
N GLU A 34 1.39 -11.12 0.31
CA GLU A 34 0.10 -10.49 0.63
C GLU A 34 0.16 -9.66 1.91
N ALA A 35 0.88 -10.11 2.94
CA ALA A 35 1.08 -9.37 4.18
C ALA A 35 1.88 -8.07 3.94
N LEU A 36 2.93 -8.15 3.12
CA LEU A 36 3.72 -6.96 2.75
C LEU A 36 2.88 -5.98 1.92
N ALA A 37 2.11 -6.49 0.96
CA ALA A 37 1.22 -5.66 0.15
C ALA A 37 0.14 -4.98 1.01
N ALA A 38 -0.37 -5.67 2.05
CA ALA A 38 -1.30 -5.08 3.01
C ALA A 38 -0.65 -3.96 3.83
N ALA A 39 0.55 -4.18 4.35
CA ALA A 39 1.30 -3.18 5.09
C ALA A 39 1.55 -1.90 4.26
N ILE A 40 1.95 -2.06 2.98
CA ILE A 40 2.14 -0.93 2.07
C ILE A 40 0.82 -0.19 1.80
N ARG A 41 -0.29 -0.93 1.60
CA ARG A 41 -1.61 -0.30 1.42
C ARG A 41 -2.05 0.50 2.65
N GLU A 42 -1.77 0.01 3.85
CA GLU A 42 -2.03 0.74 5.09
C GLU A 42 -1.34 2.13 5.08
N TRP A 43 -0.14 2.24 4.51
CA TRP A 43 0.60 3.48 4.47
C TRP A 43 0.18 4.43 3.35
N ILE A 44 -0.34 3.89 2.25
CA ILE A 44 -0.87 4.68 1.12
C ILE A 44 -2.26 5.25 1.44
N ALA A 45 -3.10 4.49 2.15
CA ALA A 45 -4.50 4.83 2.36
C ALA A 45 -4.75 6.23 2.96
N PRO A 46 -4.02 6.70 4.01
CA PRO A 46 -4.24 8.04 4.53
C PRO A 46 -3.96 9.15 3.52
N GLY A 47 -2.94 8.99 2.68
CA GLY A 47 -2.62 9.97 1.63
C GLY A 47 -3.66 9.99 0.51
N TRP A 48 -4.21 8.81 0.19
CA TRP A 48 -5.33 8.71 -0.76
C TRP A 48 -6.57 9.46 -0.24
N LEU A 49 -6.97 9.20 1.01
CA LEU A 49 -8.13 9.87 1.63
C LEU A 49 -7.93 11.38 1.72
N ALA A 50 -6.76 11.84 2.17
CA ALA A 50 -6.46 13.27 2.25
C ALA A 50 -6.52 13.98 0.89
N THR A 51 -6.12 13.28 -0.19
CA THR A 51 -6.19 13.83 -1.55
C THR A 51 -7.64 13.96 -2.02
N ASP A 52 -8.47 12.95 -1.73
CA ASP A 52 -9.90 12.97 -2.07
C ASP A 52 -10.64 14.09 -1.34
N GLU A 53 -10.42 14.23 -0.03
CA GLU A 53 -10.97 15.32 0.78
C GLU A 53 -10.54 16.71 0.25
N ALA A 54 -9.27 16.85 -0.15
CA ALA A 54 -8.77 18.08 -0.73
C ALA A 54 -9.44 18.42 -2.07
N TYR A 55 -9.71 17.41 -2.91
CA TYR A 55 -10.42 17.61 -4.18
C TYR A 55 -11.90 17.98 -4.00
N GLU A 56 -12.57 17.46 -2.97
CA GLU A 56 -13.93 17.87 -2.64
C GLU A 56 -13.97 19.30 -2.07
N ALA A 57 -13.04 19.65 -1.18
CA ALA A 57 -13.00 20.98 -0.57
C ALA A 57 -12.65 22.09 -1.57
N GLN A 58 -11.65 21.87 -2.42
CA GLN A 58 -11.14 22.91 -3.34
C GLN A 58 -11.90 22.97 -4.67
N ARG A 59 -12.63 21.89 -5.02
CA ARG A 59 -13.37 21.73 -6.29
C ARG A 59 -12.56 22.15 -7.53
N PRO A 60 -11.30 21.71 -7.69
CA PRO A 60 -10.51 22.07 -8.86
C PRO A 60 -11.09 21.42 -10.12
N LYS A 61 -10.75 21.97 -11.29
CA LYS A 61 -11.04 21.33 -12.57
C LYS A 61 -10.37 19.94 -12.62
N ARG A 62 -11.16 18.88 -12.86
CA ARG A 62 -10.69 17.49 -12.93
C ARG A 62 -10.32 17.08 -14.35
N VAL A 63 -9.23 16.35 -14.50
CA VAL A 63 -8.82 15.71 -15.76
C VAL A 63 -9.16 14.22 -15.67
N TYR A 64 -10.00 13.76 -16.59
CA TYR A 64 -10.38 12.35 -16.68
C TYR A 64 -9.64 11.71 -17.84
N TYR A 65 -8.71 10.82 -17.52
CA TYR A 65 -8.00 10.04 -18.53
C TYR A 65 -8.84 8.83 -18.92
N LEU A 66 -9.18 8.72 -20.20
CA LEU A 66 -9.95 7.61 -20.75
C LEU A 66 -9.08 6.85 -21.77
N SER A 67 -8.89 5.57 -21.53
CA SER A 67 -8.09 4.68 -22.37
C SER A 67 -8.84 3.36 -22.54
N MET A 68 -8.63 2.69 -23.66
CA MET A 68 -9.12 1.32 -23.88
C MET A 68 -8.36 0.31 -23.00
N GLU A 69 -7.11 0.61 -22.65
CA GLU A 69 -6.24 -0.30 -21.91
C GLU A 69 -5.39 0.42 -20.86
N TYR A 70 -5.11 -0.29 -19.76
CA TYR A 70 -4.21 0.13 -18.68
C TYR A 70 -3.28 -1.03 -18.29
N LEU A 71 -2.03 -0.95 -18.70
CA LEU A 71 -1.00 -1.97 -18.43
C LEU A 71 -0.18 -1.58 -17.19
N LEU A 72 -0.79 -1.71 -16.00
CA LEU A 72 -0.16 -1.30 -14.73
C LEU A 72 1.05 -2.17 -14.32
N GLY A 73 1.08 -3.43 -14.73
CA GLY A 73 2.13 -4.37 -14.35
C GLY A 73 2.14 -4.69 -12.84
N ARG A 74 3.33 -5.01 -12.29
CA ARG A 74 3.52 -5.29 -10.86
C ARG A 74 3.82 -4.00 -10.11
N SER A 75 2.99 -3.65 -9.14
CA SER A 75 3.09 -2.34 -8.47
C SER A 75 3.85 -2.34 -7.15
N LEU A 76 4.21 -3.50 -6.60
CA LEU A 76 4.80 -3.59 -5.24
C LEU A 76 6.08 -2.75 -5.10
N GLU A 77 7.04 -2.95 -6.00
CA GLU A 77 8.32 -2.23 -6.00
C GLU A 77 8.12 -0.73 -6.24
N SER A 78 7.26 -0.38 -7.20
CA SER A 78 6.93 1.02 -7.50
C SER A 78 6.37 1.74 -6.26
N HIS A 79 5.51 1.08 -5.49
CA HIS A 79 4.99 1.66 -4.24
C HIS A 79 6.08 1.85 -3.19
N LEU A 80 7.01 0.91 -3.02
CA LEU A 80 8.14 1.06 -2.08
C LEU A 80 9.03 2.26 -2.46
N VAL A 81 9.40 2.35 -3.73
CA VAL A 81 10.21 3.48 -4.26
C VAL A 81 9.49 4.82 -4.05
N ASN A 82 8.19 4.89 -4.35
CA ASN A 82 7.41 6.12 -4.20
C ASN A 82 7.19 6.50 -2.73
N LEU A 83 7.14 5.52 -1.82
CA LEU A 83 7.12 5.75 -0.37
C LEU A 83 8.50 6.07 0.21
N ARG A 84 9.57 5.93 -0.58
CA ARG A 84 10.98 6.18 -0.23
C ARG A 84 11.49 5.32 0.93
N ILE A 85 11.17 4.03 0.88
CA ILE A 85 11.61 3.01 1.86
C ILE A 85 12.55 2.04 1.18
#